data_AF-A0A517TK67-F1
#
_entry.id   AF-A0A517TK67-F1
#
_cell.length_a   1.000
_cell.length_b   1.000
_cell.length_c   1.000
_cell.angle_alpha   90.00
_cell.angle_beta   90.00
_cell.angle_gamma   90.00
#
_symmetry.space_group_name_H-M   'P 1'
#
loop_
_entity.id
_entity.type
_entity.pdbx_description
1 polymer ?
#
loop_
_entity_poly.entity_id
_entity_poly.type
_entity_poly.pdbx_seq_one_letter_code
_entity_poly.pdbx_strand_id
1 'polypeptide(L)' 'MREIRRDGKRAWKEPIDYHRRSLGETAMSRMKTNFGDRLKNRTLPNQATEVTLRCKLLNHFALLGMPLFAWG' A
#
# COMPACT_ATOMS: atom_id res chain seq x y z
N MET A 1 -19.68 -9.55 14.96
CA MET A 1 -20.00 -10.97 14.65
C MET A 1 -21.48 -11.25 14.36
N ARG A 2 -22.44 -10.48 14.92
CA ARG A 2 -23.89 -10.72 14.70
C ARG A 2 -24.41 -10.23 13.33
N GLU A 3 -23.93 -9.09 12.82
CA GLU A 3 -24.32 -8.56 11.49
C GLU A 3 -23.81 -9.39 10.30
N ILE A 4 -22.54 -9.85 10.33
CA ILE A 4 -21.95 -10.68 9.26
C ILE A 4 -22.75 -11.98 9.01
N ARG A 5 -23.37 -12.52 10.06
CA ARG A 5 -24.19 -13.74 9.99
C ARG A 5 -25.60 -13.48 9.45
N ARG A 6 -26.07 -12.22 9.48
CA ARG A 6 -27.41 -11.81 9.07
C ARG A 6 -27.46 -11.35 7.62
N ASP A 7 -26.51 -10.50 7.22
CA ASP A 7 -26.49 -9.86 5.90
C ASP A 7 -25.39 -10.40 4.96
N GLY A 8 -24.55 -11.31 5.49
CA GLY A 8 -23.43 -11.92 4.76
C GLY A 8 -22.17 -11.06 4.72
N LYS A 9 -21.01 -11.71 4.59
CA LYS A 9 -19.68 -11.04 4.56
C LYS A 9 -19.57 -9.94 3.50
N ARG A 10 -20.31 -10.05 2.38
CA ARG A 10 -20.22 -9.13 1.25
C ARG A 10 -20.91 -7.80 1.56
N ALA A 11 -22.15 -7.85 2.05
CA ALA A 11 -22.90 -6.66 2.48
C ALA A 11 -22.26 -5.96 3.69
N TRP A 12 -21.57 -6.70 4.56
CA TRP A 12 -20.79 -6.12 5.66
C TRP A 12 -19.50 -5.44 5.20
N LYS A 13 -18.89 -5.82 4.05
CA LYS A 13 -17.61 -5.23 3.59
C LYS A 13 -17.78 -3.90 2.86
N GLU A 14 -18.91 -3.68 2.19
CA GLU A 14 -19.20 -2.45 1.43
C GLU A 14 -19.25 -1.16 2.30
N PRO A 15 -19.97 -1.13 3.44
CA PRO A 15 -20.18 0.12 4.18
C PRO A 15 -19.00 0.57 5.06
N ILE A 16 -18.00 -0.29 5.32
CA ILE A 16 -16.98 -0.06 6.36
C ILE A 16 -15.64 0.40 5.77
N ASP A 17 -15.63 1.00 4.58
CA ASP A 17 -14.42 1.51 3.93
C ASP A 17 -13.32 0.43 3.72
N TYR A 18 -13.70 -0.86 3.78
CA TYR A 18 -12.77 -1.99 3.64
C TYR A 18 -12.05 -1.94 2.28
N HIS A 19 -12.71 -1.39 1.26
CA HIS A 19 -12.12 -1.16 -0.04
C HIS A 19 -10.91 -0.22 0.04
N ARG A 20 -11.02 0.94 0.71
CA ARG A 20 -9.88 1.86 0.85
C ARG A 20 -8.74 1.28 1.67
N ARG A 21 -9.06 0.52 2.72
CA ARG A 21 -8.05 -0.20 3.49
C ARG A 21 -7.29 -1.21 2.62
N SER A 22 -8.01 -1.99 1.82
CA SER A 22 -7.39 -2.96 0.92
C SER A 22 -6.50 -2.30 -0.16
N LEU A 23 -6.88 -1.11 -0.63
CA LEU A 23 -6.06 -0.31 -1.55
C LEU A 23 -4.78 0.20 -0.88
N GLY A 24 -4.88 0.70 0.36
CA GLY A 24 -3.73 1.13 1.15
C GLY A 24 -2.75 -0.01 1.45
N GLU A 25 -3.28 -1.17 1.85
CA GLU A 25 -2.48 -2.39 2.08
C GLU A 25 -1.75 -2.84 0.81
N THR A 26 -2.44 -2.80 -0.34
CA THR A 26 -1.84 -3.13 -1.65
C THR A 26 -0.74 -2.14 -2.04
N ALA A 27 -0.96 -0.83 -1.84
CA ALA A 27 0.04 0.19 -2.11
C ALA A 27 1.29 0.02 -1.24
N MET A 28 1.10 -0.25 0.06
CA MET A 28 2.20 -0.51 1.00
C MET A 28 2.95 -1.80 0.68
N SER A 29 2.25 -2.87 0.26
CA SER A 29 2.88 -4.10 -0.21
C SER A 29 3.81 -3.83 -1.39
N ARG A 30 3.33 -3.13 -2.42
CA ARG A 30 4.14 -2.76 -3.59
C ARG A 30 5.32 -1.87 -3.24
N MET A 31 5.12 -0.90 -2.35
CA MET A 31 6.20 -0.03 -1.87
C MET A 31 7.31 -0.85 -1.19
N LYS A 32 6.95 -1.79 -0.30
CA LYS A 32 7.93 -2.66 0.37
C LYS A 32 8.64 -3.60 -0.61
N THR A 33 7.92 -4.17 -1.57
CA THR A 33 8.53 -5.04 -2.59
C THR A 33 9.58 -4.28 -3.42
N ASN A 34 9.28 -3.05 -3.84
CA ASN A 34 10.16 -2.30 -4.74
C ASN A 34 11.30 -1.54 -4.03
N PHE A 35 11.09 -1.08 -2.79
CA PHE A 35 12.03 -0.20 -2.09
C PHE A 35 12.54 -0.75 -0.74
N GLY A 36 12.12 -1.94 -0.34
CA GLY A 36 12.42 -2.55 0.95
C GLY A 36 11.53 -2.04 2.10
N ASP A 37 11.64 -2.69 3.28
CA ASP A 37 10.80 -2.38 4.44
C ASP A 37 11.23 -1.13 5.21
N ARG A 38 12.46 -0.63 4.98
CA ARG A 38 13.05 0.47 5.75
C ARG A 38 13.32 1.71 4.92
N LEU A 39 13.26 2.86 5.59
CA LEU A 39 13.78 4.13 5.09
C LEU A 39 15.27 4.21 5.38
N LYS A 40 16.05 4.73 4.44
CA LYS A 40 17.51 4.84 4.58
C LYS A 40 17.89 6.06 5.41
N ASN A 41 17.10 7.12 5.32
CA ASN A 41 17.38 8.37 6.00
C ASN A 41 17.03 8.33 7.48
N ARG A 42 17.83 9.02 8.30
CA ARG A 42 17.68 9.05 9.77
C ARG A 42 16.91 10.26 10.31
N THR A 43 16.80 11.32 9.53
CA THR A 43 16.07 12.54 9.91
C THR A 43 14.67 12.52 9.30
N LEU A 44 13.67 12.94 10.08
CA LEU A 44 12.28 13.05 9.61
C LEU A 44 12.11 13.84 8.29
N PRO A 45 12.73 15.01 8.08
CA PRO A 45 12.58 15.73 6.80
C PRO A 45 13.11 14.92 5.60
N ASN A 46 14.21 14.21 5.77
CA ASN A 46 14.79 13.39 4.71
C ASN A 46 13.95 12.12 4.48
N GLN A 47 13.38 11.54 5.53
CA GLN A 47 12.43 10.43 5.43
C GLN A 47 11.15 10.84 4.67
N ALA A 48 10.60 12.02 4.95
CA ALA A 48 9.43 12.54 4.23
C ALA A 48 9.74 12.72 2.73
N THR A 49 10.92 13.25 2.41
CA THR A 49 11.40 13.40 1.03
C THR A 49 11.57 12.04 0.36
N GLU A 50 12.19 11.08 1.05
CA GLU A 50 12.40 9.72 0.57
C GLU A 50 11.07 9.01 0.26
N VAL A 51 10.09 9.06 1.16
CA VAL A 51 8.77 8.47 0.94
C VAL A 51 8.08 9.14 -0.25
N THR A 52 8.14 10.46 -0.36
CA THR A 52 7.55 11.21 -1.47
C THR A 52 8.12 10.77 -2.82
N LEU A 53 9.45 10.62 -2.91
CA LEU A 53 10.11 10.15 -4.11
C LEU A 53 9.72 8.70 -4.45
N ARG A 54 9.72 7.80 -3.45
CA ARG A 54 9.29 6.41 -3.64
C ARG A 54 7.84 6.31 -4.14
N CYS A 55 6.92 7.14 -3.62
CA CYS A 55 5.54 7.22 -4.12
C CYS A 55 5.46 7.67 -5.58
N LYS A 56 6.21 8.72 -5.96
CA LYS A 56 6.27 9.20 -7.35
C LYS A 56 6.79 8.12 -8.30
N LEU A 57 7.86 7.43 -7.90
CA LEU A 57 8.42 6.31 -8.66
C LEU A 57 7.42 5.15 -8.79
N LEU A 58 6.72 4.80 -7.72
CA LEU A 58 5.72 3.74 -7.74
C LEU A 58 4.56 4.05 -8.70
N ASN A 59 4.10 5.30 -8.72
CA ASN A 59 3.08 5.76 -9.67
C ASN A 59 3.61 5.72 -11.11
N HIS A 60 4.89 6.04 -11.32
CA HIS A 60 5.51 5.96 -12.64
C HIS A 60 5.64 4.51 -13.14
N PHE A 61 6.02 3.59 -12.26
CA PHE A 61 6.02 2.15 -12.54
C PHE A 61 4.63 1.60 -12.87
N ALA A 62 3.57 2.13 -12.27
CA ALA A 62 2.22 1.73 -12.63
C ALA A 62 1.87 2.04 -14.09
N LEU A 63 2.49 3.06 -14.70
CA LEU A 63 2.33 3.42 -16.11
C LEU A 63 3.22 2.57 -17.03
N LEU A 64 4.44 2.27 -16.61
CA LEU A 64 5.45 1.57 -17.43
C LEU A 64 5.43 0.04 -17.28
N GLY A 65 4.82 -0.47 -16.22
CA GLY A 65 4.93 -1.87 -15.78
C GLY A 65 5.64 -1.97 -14.43
N MET A 66 5.09 -2.80 -13.53
CA MET A 66 5.65 -2.98 -12.20
C MET A 66 6.98 -3.74 -12.28
N PRO A 67 8.04 -3.27 -11.61
CA PRO A 67 9.29 -4.01 -11.54
C PRO A 67 9.08 -5.33 -10.78
N LEU A 68 9.62 -6.42 -11.32
CA LEU A 68 9.62 -7.73 -10.68
C LEU A 68 10.77 -7.90 -9.67
N PHE A 69 11.45 -6.82 -9.27
CA PHE A 69 12.58 -6.89 -8.34
C PHE A 69 12.09 -7.31 -6.94
N ALA A 70 12.10 -8.61 -6.69
CA ALA A 70 12.04 -9.15 -5.35
C ALA A 70 13.42 -8.96 -4.71
N TRP A 71 13.54 -7.98 -3.82
CA TRP A 71 14.61 -8.00 -2.83
C TRP A 71 14.31 -9.15 -1.87
N GLY A 72 14.85 -10.33 -2.19
CA GLY A 72 14.92 -11.51 -1.33
C GLY A 72 16.26 -11.56 -0.62
#